data_AF-A0A7S2R0K7-F1
#
_entry.id   AF-A0A7S2R0K7-F1
#
_cell.length_a   1.000
_cell.length_b   1.000
_cell.length_c   1.000
_cell.angle_alpha   90.00
_cell.angle_beta   90.00
_cell.angle_gamma   90.00
#
_symmetry.space_group_name_H-M   'P 1'
#
loop_
_entity.id
_entity.type
_entity.pdbx_description
1 polymer ?
#
loop_
_entity_poly.entity_id
_entity_poly.type
_entity_poly.pdbx_seq_one_letter_code
_entity_poly.pdbx_strand_id
1 'polypeptide(L)'
;QRQTLIVDTGSRLMAFPCTPCFGCGNHTAPSYFDPALSSTNIQNTCETCKIYSSICLADKCEFVQRYAEGSSLAAYEMEDIVWLGSDDLMDSIEQHMQFSVPFSFGCLTSEEGLFKTQYADGIMGLAKSQISFIHEMYNSGSILHHAFSICMSRYGGYFSIGGTPFSYPERFPTYRNVQFW
;
A
#
# COMPACT_ATOMS: atom_id res chain seq x y z
N GLN A 1 7.75 -1.05 -7.86
CA GLN A 1 8.07 0.35 -8.23
C GLN A 1 7.82 1.22 -7.01
N ARG A 2 8.81 1.98 -6.52
CA ARG A 2 8.74 2.60 -5.18
C ARG A 2 7.59 3.61 -5.02
N GLN A 3 6.76 3.43 -4.00
CA GLN A 3 5.71 4.34 -3.56
C GLN A 3 5.85 4.61 -2.04
N THR A 4 5.61 5.83 -1.61
CA THR A 4 5.62 6.28 -0.22
C THR A 4 4.18 6.52 0.23
N LEU A 5 3.71 5.80 1.24
CA LEU A 5 2.29 5.87 1.62
C LEU A 5 2.10 6.42 3.04
N ILE A 6 0.97 7.11 3.23
CA ILE A 6 0.48 7.48 4.55
C ILE A 6 0.08 6.19 5.29
N VAL A 7 0.64 6.01 6.49
CA VAL A 7 0.23 4.92 7.38
C VAL A 7 -1.02 5.36 8.14
N ASP A 8 -2.16 4.75 7.85
CA ASP A 8 -3.46 5.17 8.39
C ASP A 8 -4.19 4.04 9.12
N THR A 9 -4.29 4.13 10.45
CA THR A 9 -5.04 3.16 11.27
C THR A 9 -6.56 3.37 11.23
N GLY A 10 -7.04 4.46 10.63
CA GLY A 10 -8.46 4.82 10.48
C GLY A 10 -9.12 4.26 9.22
N SER A 11 -8.35 3.78 8.23
CA SER A 11 -8.87 3.20 7.00
C SER A 11 -8.32 1.79 6.73
N ARG A 12 -8.91 1.10 5.75
CA ARG A 12 -8.66 -0.33 5.45
C ARG A 12 -7.88 -0.57 4.17
N LEU A 13 -7.94 0.37 3.22
CA LEU A 13 -7.48 0.14 1.86
C LEU A 13 -6.06 0.68 1.68
N MET A 14 -5.27 -0.04 0.90
CA MET A 14 -4.06 0.51 0.30
C MET A 14 -4.40 1.03 -1.09
N ALA A 15 -3.99 2.25 -1.41
CA ALA A 15 -4.18 2.80 -2.75
C ALA A 15 -3.18 3.90 -3.07
N PHE A 16 -2.73 3.98 -4.33
CA PHE A 16 -1.81 4.99 -4.85
C PHE A 16 -1.96 5.17 -6.38
N PRO A 17 -1.52 6.31 -6.95
CA PRO A 17 -1.61 6.63 -8.36
C PRO A 17 -0.98 5.61 -9.28
N CYS A 18 -1.70 5.33 -10.37
CA CYS A 18 -1.21 4.52 -11.46
C CYS A 18 -1.25 5.26 -12.79
N THR A 19 -0.42 4.83 -13.74
CA THR A 19 -0.43 5.35 -15.10
C THR A 19 -1.47 4.62 -15.96
N PRO A 20 -2.36 5.32 -16.69
CA PRO A 20 -2.56 6.77 -16.66
C PRO A 20 -3.46 7.21 -15.49
N CYS A 21 -3.10 8.32 -14.83
CA CYS A 21 -3.99 9.03 -13.91
C CYS A 21 -4.15 10.48 -14.37
N PHE A 22 -5.38 10.86 -14.72
CA PHE A 22 -5.69 12.19 -15.25
C PHE A 22 -6.00 13.23 -14.17
N GLY A 23 -6.29 12.77 -12.95
CA GLY A 23 -6.72 13.62 -11.85
C GLY A 23 -5.83 13.56 -10.60
N CYS A 24 -4.65 12.93 -10.66
CA CYS A 24 -3.77 12.75 -9.49
C CYS A 24 -2.85 13.97 -9.25
N GLY A 25 -2.34 14.07 -8.03
CA GLY A 25 -1.33 15.05 -7.64
C GLY A 25 0.06 14.73 -8.17
N ASN A 26 1.00 15.65 -7.97
CA ASN A 26 2.42 15.31 -8.07
C ASN A 26 2.94 15.01 -6.67
N HIS A 27 3.55 13.85 -6.50
CA HIS A 27 3.94 13.30 -5.20
C HIS A 27 5.45 13.08 -5.14
N THR A 28 5.93 12.36 -4.12
CA THR A 28 7.36 12.14 -3.91
C THR A 28 7.96 11.07 -4.82
N ALA A 29 7.20 10.09 -5.30
CA ALA A 29 7.70 9.12 -6.27
C ALA A 29 8.00 9.81 -7.60
N PRO A 30 9.08 9.42 -8.30
CA PRO A 30 9.45 10.05 -9.58
C PRO A 30 8.41 9.79 -10.69
N SER A 31 7.59 8.76 -10.53
CA SER A 31 6.50 8.40 -11.42
C SER A 31 5.42 7.65 -10.65
N TYR A 32 4.18 7.72 -11.16
CA TYR A 32 3.11 6.82 -10.74
C TYR A 32 3.49 5.37 -11.03
N PHE A 33 2.83 4.45 -10.33
CA PHE A 33 2.96 3.03 -10.62
C PHE A 33 2.49 2.74 -12.04
N ASP A 34 3.30 2.08 -12.85
CA ASP A 34 2.93 1.66 -14.21
C ASP A 34 2.73 0.13 -14.23
N PRO A 35 1.47 -0.35 -14.28
CA PRO A 35 1.19 -1.78 -14.38
C PRO A 35 1.89 -2.45 -15.56
N ALA A 36 2.08 -1.75 -16.68
CA ALA A 36 2.71 -2.32 -17.87
C ALA A 36 4.22 -2.61 -17.69
N LEU A 37 4.86 -1.99 -16.68
CA LEU A 37 6.26 -2.25 -16.32
C LEU A 37 6.42 -3.38 -15.31
N SER A 38 5.33 -3.92 -14.76
CA SER A 38 5.38 -5.07 -13.86
C SER A 38 5.07 -6.36 -14.61
N SER A 39 5.94 -7.36 -14.48
CA SER A 39 5.70 -8.71 -15.02
C SER A 39 4.77 -9.57 -14.15
N THR A 40 4.44 -9.09 -12.96
CA THR A 40 3.62 -9.82 -11.96
C THR A 40 2.25 -9.17 -11.72
N ASN A 41 1.95 -8.07 -12.41
CA ASN A 41 0.65 -7.42 -12.30
C ASN A 41 -0.48 -8.34 -12.77
N ILE A 42 -1.56 -8.33 -12.01
CA ILE A 42 -2.81 -9.01 -12.34
C ILE A 42 -3.93 -7.98 -12.19
N GLN A 43 -4.65 -7.71 -13.28
CA GLN A 43 -5.85 -6.90 -13.20
C GLN A 43 -7.00 -7.76 -12.66
N ASN A 44 -7.59 -7.37 -11.53
CA ASN A 44 -8.72 -8.09 -10.96
C ASN A 44 -9.97 -7.86 -11.82
N THR A 45 -10.64 -8.96 -12.19
CA THR A 45 -11.88 -8.94 -12.95
C THR A 45 -13.07 -8.91 -12.00
N CYS A 46 -14.27 -8.69 -12.53
CA CYS A 46 -15.45 -8.60 -11.67
C CYS A 46 -15.78 -9.87 -10.88
N GLU A 47 -15.23 -11.02 -11.29
CA GLU A 47 -15.37 -12.29 -10.56
C GLU A 47 -14.42 -12.40 -9.37
N THR A 48 -13.34 -11.60 -9.33
CA THR A 48 -12.26 -11.71 -8.37
C THR A 48 -12.08 -10.47 -7.47
N CYS A 49 -13.04 -9.54 -7.47
CA CYS A 49 -13.01 -8.36 -6.59
C CYS A 49 -12.87 -8.77 -5.12
N LYS A 50 -11.78 -8.36 -4.47
CA LYS A 50 -11.55 -8.59 -3.04
C LYS A 50 -12.05 -7.41 -2.20
N ILE A 51 -12.05 -6.19 -2.74
CA ILE A 51 -12.50 -5.00 -2.03
C ILE A 51 -14.04 -4.95 -2.03
N TYR A 52 -14.65 -5.13 -0.86
CA TYR A 52 -16.12 -5.22 -0.72
C TYR A 52 -16.91 -4.00 -1.21
N SER A 53 -16.28 -2.82 -1.24
CA SER A 53 -16.91 -1.58 -1.73
C SER A 53 -16.79 -1.37 -3.23
N SER A 54 -16.17 -2.31 -3.95
CA SER A 54 -16.01 -2.23 -5.40
C SER A 54 -17.30 -2.50 -6.14
N ILE A 55 -17.49 -1.77 -7.24
CA ILE A 55 -18.50 -2.00 -8.26
C ILE A 55 -17.83 -2.57 -9.51
N CYS A 56 -18.54 -3.44 -10.23
CA CYS A 56 -18.05 -3.94 -11.51
C CYS A 56 -18.35 -2.92 -12.62
N LEU A 57 -17.30 -2.44 -13.30
CA LEU A 57 -17.43 -1.59 -14.48
C LEU A 57 -16.48 -2.09 -15.58
N ALA A 58 -17.00 -2.44 -16.76
CA ALA A 58 -16.20 -2.89 -17.90
C ALA A 58 -15.16 -3.99 -17.55
N ASP A 59 -15.60 -4.97 -16.76
CA ASP A 59 -14.78 -6.08 -16.25
C ASP A 59 -13.62 -5.66 -15.32
N LYS A 60 -13.79 -4.53 -14.61
CA LYS A 60 -12.88 -4.04 -13.56
C LYS A 60 -13.64 -3.81 -12.26
N CYS A 61 -12.98 -4.09 -11.15
CA CYS A 61 -13.45 -3.75 -9.81
C CYS A 61 -13.09 -2.30 -9.50
N GLU A 62 -14.02 -1.36 -9.62
CA GLU A 62 -13.80 0.05 -9.35
C GLU A 62 -14.39 0.47 -8.00
N PHE A 63 -13.72 1.34 -7.27
CA PHE A 63 -14.27 1.88 -6.02
C PHE A 63 -13.95 3.36 -5.84
N VAL A 64 -14.75 4.01 -5.01
CA VAL A 64 -14.51 5.38 -4.54
C VAL A 64 -14.43 5.37 -3.02
N GLN A 65 -13.32 5.85 -2.48
CA GLN A 65 -13.13 6.05 -1.05
C GLN A 65 -13.27 7.53 -0.72
N ARG A 66 -14.06 7.86 0.30
CA ARG A 66 -14.21 9.23 0.83
C ARG A 66 -13.68 9.30 2.25
N TYR A 67 -12.99 10.39 2.58
CA TYR A 67 -12.37 10.61 3.89
C TYR A 67 -13.10 11.71 4.66
N ALA A 68 -12.98 11.67 5.99
CA ALA A 68 -13.69 12.61 6.87
C ALA A 68 -13.24 14.07 6.71
N GLU A 69 -12.01 14.31 6.21
CA GLU A 69 -11.54 15.66 5.92
C GLU A 69 -12.07 16.22 4.59
N GLY A 70 -12.74 15.40 3.77
CA GLY A 70 -13.44 15.82 2.56
C GLY A 70 -12.80 15.36 1.25
N SER A 71 -11.62 14.77 1.27
CA SER A 71 -10.97 14.21 0.08
C SER A 71 -11.62 12.90 -0.37
N SER A 72 -11.39 12.57 -1.64
CA SER A 72 -11.82 11.30 -2.21
C SER A 72 -10.84 10.76 -3.22
N LEU A 73 -10.83 9.44 -3.34
CA LEU A 73 -10.00 8.67 -4.26
C LEU A 73 -10.91 7.81 -5.13
N ALA A 74 -10.64 7.74 -6.43
CA ALA A 74 -11.25 6.77 -7.33
C ALA A 74 -10.17 5.84 -7.88
N ALA A 75 -10.47 4.54 -7.90
CA ALA A 75 -9.48 3.51 -8.18
C ALA A 75 -10.11 2.29 -8.85
N TYR A 76 -9.31 1.51 -9.55
CA TYR A 76 -9.62 0.11 -9.83
C TYR A 76 -8.72 -0.81 -9.00
N GLU A 77 -9.22 -1.99 -8.68
CA GLU A 77 -8.48 -3.00 -7.95
C GLU A 77 -7.49 -3.70 -8.88
N MET A 78 -6.26 -3.87 -8.41
CA MET A 78 -5.25 -4.67 -9.06
C MET A 78 -4.42 -5.42 -8.03
N GLU A 79 -3.80 -6.52 -8.45
CA GLU A 79 -2.88 -7.29 -7.64
C GLU A 79 -1.47 -7.23 -8.22
N ASP A 80 -0.48 -7.15 -7.33
CA ASP A 80 0.93 -7.32 -7.68
C ASP A 80 1.69 -7.88 -6.46
N ILE A 81 2.96 -8.22 -6.65
CA ILE A 81 3.88 -8.55 -5.57
C ILE A 81 4.27 -7.25 -4.86
N VAL A 82 3.90 -7.15 -3.58
CA VAL A 82 4.16 -5.97 -2.75
C VAL A 82 5.02 -6.34 -1.55
N TRP A 83 6.01 -5.50 -1.24
CA TRP A 83 6.73 -5.55 0.03
C TRP A 83 6.98 -4.16 0.59
N LEU A 84 7.11 -4.07 1.91
CA LEU A 84 7.69 -2.88 2.52
C LEU A 84 9.19 -2.86 2.28
N GLY A 85 9.74 -1.74 1.84
CA GLY A 85 11.15 -1.62 1.54
C GLY A 85 11.81 -0.35 2.07
N SER A 86 12.97 -0.07 1.50
CA SER A 86 13.82 1.09 1.79
C SER A 86 13.98 1.99 0.56
N ASP A 87 14.67 3.11 0.74
CA ASP A 87 14.89 4.10 -0.32
C ASP A 87 15.67 3.52 -1.50
N ASP A 88 16.67 2.70 -1.20
CA ASP A 88 17.52 2.04 -2.18
C ASP A 88 16.92 0.70 -2.63
N LEU A 89 16.84 0.49 -3.94
CA LEU A 89 16.24 -0.72 -4.52
C LEU A 89 17.04 -1.98 -4.18
N MET A 90 18.38 -1.92 -4.21
CA MET A 90 19.21 -3.09 -3.96
C MET A 90 19.12 -3.50 -2.50
N ASP A 91 19.24 -2.54 -1.57
CA ASP A 91 19.03 -2.78 -0.14
C ASP A 91 17.63 -3.33 0.11
N SER A 92 16.62 -2.78 -0.56
CA SER A 92 15.25 -3.24 -0.39
C SER A 92 15.04 -4.66 -0.88
N ILE A 93 15.65 -5.05 -2.01
CA ILE A 93 15.57 -6.41 -2.53
C ILE A 93 16.26 -7.38 -1.58
N GLU A 94 17.48 -7.06 -1.14
CA GLU A 94 18.28 -7.93 -0.28
C GLU A 94 17.61 -8.18 1.07
N GLN A 95 17.08 -7.13 1.70
CA GLN A 95 16.62 -7.21 3.09
C GLN A 95 15.12 -7.51 3.21
N HIS A 96 14.31 -7.05 2.25
CA HIS A 96 12.87 -6.98 2.45
C HIS A 96 12.03 -7.77 1.43
N MET A 97 12.52 -8.07 0.24
CA MET A 97 11.75 -8.79 -0.78
C MET A 97 11.35 -10.21 -0.33
N GLN A 98 12.10 -10.81 0.61
CA GLN A 98 11.74 -12.09 1.25
C GLN A 98 10.39 -12.05 1.99
N PHE A 99 9.91 -10.87 2.37
CA PHE A 99 8.62 -10.67 3.04
C PHE A 99 7.49 -10.30 2.07
N SER A 100 7.76 -10.32 0.76
CA SER A 100 6.77 -9.96 -0.25
C SER A 100 5.56 -10.89 -0.27
N VAL A 101 4.43 -10.34 -0.69
CA VAL A 101 3.18 -11.08 -0.87
C VAL A 101 2.44 -10.59 -2.12
N PRO A 102 1.72 -11.45 -2.84
CA PRO A 102 0.71 -10.99 -3.78
C PRO A 102 -0.38 -10.25 -3.00
N PHE A 103 -0.63 -8.99 -3.34
CA PHE A 103 -1.57 -8.16 -2.60
C PHE A 103 -2.41 -7.32 -3.55
N SER A 104 -3.72 -7.27 -3.27
CA SER A 104 -4.66 -6.46 -4.03
C SER A 104 -4.77 -5.07 -3.42
N PHE A 105 -4.51 -4.04 -4.23
CA PHE A 105 -4.55 -2.63 -3.85
C PHE A 105 -5.34 -1.79 -4.86
N GLY A 106 -5.65 -0.55 -4.48
CA GLY A 106 -6.31 0.43 -5.33
C GLY A 106 -5.32 1.16 -6.23
N CYS A 107 -5.46 0.97 -7.53
CA CYS A 107 -4.74 1.70 -8.55
C CYS A 107 -5.52 2.97 -8.90
N LEU A 108 -5.06 4.12 -8.40
CA LEU A 108 -5.84 5.36 -8.48
C LEU A 108 -5.87 5.92 -9.89
N THR A 109 -7.06 6.30 -10.34
CA THR A 109 -7.31 6.97 -11.63
C THR A 109 -7.62 8.46 -11.45
N SER A 110 -7.99 8.87 -10.23
CA SER A 110 -8.10 10.27 -9.82
C SER A 110 -8.07 10.42 -8.30
N GLU A 111 -7.65 11.60 -7.86
CA GLU A 111 -7.63 12.01 -6.46
C GLU A 111 -8.28 13.39 -6.33
N GLU A 112 -8.84 13.70 -5.18
CA GLU A 112 -9.42 15.01 -4.88
C GLU A 112 -8.99 15.49 -3.50
N GLY A 113 -9.18 16.77 -3.22
CA GLY A 113 -8.88 17.37 -1.92
C GLY A 113 -7.39 17.38 -1.59
N LEU A 114 -7.06 17.04 -0.34
CA LEU A 114 -5.72 17.12 0.23
C LEU A 114 -4.73 16.13 -0.39
N PHE A 115 -5.22 15.02 -0.96
CA PHE A 115 -4.38 14.02 -1.62
C PHE A 115 -3.59 14.62 -2.78
N LYS A 116 -4.18 15.54 -3.58
CA LYS A 116 -3.50 16.14 -4.74
C LYS A 116 -2.21 16.90 -4.42
N THR A 117 -2.07 17.39 -3.19
CA THR A 117 -0.96 18.26 -2.78
C THR A 117 -0.08 17.62 -1.71
N GLN A 118 -0.34 16.37 -1.35
CA GLN A 118 0.38 15.70 -0.29
C GLN A 118 1.75 15.21 -0.77
N TYR A 119 2.69 15.07 0.17
CA TYR A 119 4.02 14.51 -0.10
C TYR A 119 3.97 13.02 -0.47
N ALA A 120 3.16 12.24 0.25
CA ALA A 120 3.01 10.81 0.02
C ALA A 120 2.31 10.53 -1.31
N ASP A 121 2.64 9.41 -1.92
CA ASP A 121 2.02 8.96 -3.17
C ASP A 121 0.60 8.45 -2.92
N GLY A 122 0.32 7.90 -1.74
CA GLY A 122 -1.00 7.39 -1.43
C GLY A 122 -1.16 7.01 0.03
N ILE A 123 -1.91 5.95 0.29
CA ILE A 123 -2.30 5.53 1.64
C ILE A 123 -2.19 4.02 1.82
N MET A 124 -1.81 3.58 3.01
CA MET A 124 -1.91 2.22 3.49
C MET A 124 -2.82 2.20 4.72
N GLY A 125 -4.02 1.67 4.54
CA GLY A 125 -4.93 1.37 5.63
C GLY A 125 -4.44 0.22 6.52
N LEU A 126 -4.46 0.45 7.83
CA LEU A 126 -4.06 -0.50 8.88
C LEU A 126 -5.21 -0.89 9.81
N ALA A 127 -6.43 -0.44 9.53
CA ALA A 127 -7.59 -0.88 10.30
C ALA A 127 -7.75 -2.41 10.19
N LYS A 128 -8.13 -3.05 11.29
CA LYS A 128 -8.34 -4.50 11.37
C LYS A 128 -9.33 -4.96 10.29
N SER A 129 -8.82 -5.59 9.23
CA SER A 129 -9.61 -6.01 8.08
C SER A 129 -8.95 -7.18 7.35
N GLN A 130 -9.76 -8.06 6.75
CA GLN A 130 -9.30 -9.19 5.95
C GLN A 130 -8.63 -8.76 4.63
N ILE A 131 -8.84 -7.52 4.19
CA ILE A 131 -8.20 -6.97 2.98
C ILE A 131 -7.02 -6.04 3.31
N SER A 132 -6.61 -5.99 4.58
CA SER A 132 -5.45 -5.17 4.98
C SER A 132 -4.15 -5.89 4.62
N PHE A 133 -3.12 -5.12 4.28
CA PHE A 133 -1.81 -5.66 3.92
C PHE A 133 -1.18 -6.53 5.01
N ILE A 134 -1.30 -6.10 6.28
CA ILE A 134 -0.80 -6.85 7.43
C ILE A 134 -1.50 -8.22 7.58
N HIS A 135 -2.79 -8.29 7.22
CA HIS A 135 -3.53 -9.54 7.23
C HIS A 135 -3.02 -10.51 6.15
N GLU A 136 -2.77 -10.00 4.94
CA GLU A 136 -2.24 -10.80 3.85
C GLU A 136 -0.84 -11.34 4.18
N MET A 137 0.05 -10.47 4.68
CA MET A 137 1.40 -10.88 5.14
C MET A 137 1.36 -11.97 6.21
N TYR A 138 0.36 -11.94 7.10
CA TYR A 138 0.21 -12.97 8.13
C TYR A 138 -0.32 -14.28 7.53
N ASN A 139 -1.33 -14.21 6.68
CA ASN A 139 -1.95 -15.39 6.08
C ASN A 139 -1.02 -16.11 5.11
N SER A 140 -0.15 -15.37 4.40
CA SER A 140 0.88 -15.94 3.54
C SER A 140 2.03 -16.60 4.31
N GLY A 141 2.11 -16.39 5.63
CA GLY A 141 3.24 -16.80 6.45
C GLY A 141 4.46 -15.89 6.31
N SER A 142 4.36 -14.74 5.62
CA SER A 142 5.46 -13.79 5.48
C SER A 142 5.84 -13.14 6.82
N ILE A 143 4.89 -13.00 7.76
CA ILE A 143 5.17 -12.53 9.13
C ILE A 143 4.68 -13.53 10.18
N LEU A 144 5.40 -13.62 11.30
CA LEU A 144 5.12 -14.60 12.37
C LEU A 144 3.85 -14.32 13.17
N HIS A 145 3.52 -13.05 13.35
CA HIS A 145 2.37 -12.63 14.15
C HIS A 145 1.52 -11.63 13.39
N HIS A 146 0.20 -11.72 13.57
CA HIS A 146 -0.77 -10.79 13.00
C HIS A 146 -0.76 -9.47 13.83
N ALA A 147 0.35 -8.75 13.78
CA ALA A 147 0.62 -7.57 14.58
C ALA A 147 1.53 -6.58 13.86
N PHE A 148 1.46 -5.32 14.25
CA PHE A 148 2.41 -4.28 13.86
C PHE A 148 2.62 -3.31 15.04
N SER A 149 3.71 -2.54 14.98
CA SER A 149 4.03 -1.51 15.96
C SER A 149 4.36 -0.19 15.25
N ILE A 150 3.78 0.92 15.73
CA ILE A 150 4.10 2.27 15.26
C ILE A 150 4.71 3.04 16.44
N CYS A 151 5.93 3.56 16.27
CA CYS A 151 6.59 4.43 17.23
C CYS A 151 6.87 5.79 16.57
N MET A 152 6.10 6.82 16.92
CA MET A 152 6.24 8.16 16.35
C MET A 152 7.07 9.07 17.25
N SER A 153 7.86 9.93 16.62
CA SER A 153 8.66 10.99 17.24
C SER A 153 8.51 12.29 16.44
N ARG A 154 9.08 13.39 16.95
CA ARG A 154 9.01 14.70 16.29
C ARG A 154 9.62 14.73 14.88
N TYR A 155 10.63 13.91 14.62
CA TYR A 155 11.42 13.94 13.38
C TYR A 155 11.34 12.63 12.59
N GLY A 156 10.24 11.89 12.74
CA GLY A 156 10.01 10.60 12.10
C GLY A 156 9.65 9.53 13.11
N GLY A 157 9.91 8.27 12.79
CA GLY A 157 9.52 7.16 13.66
C GLY A 157 9.95 5.82 13.09
N TYR A 158 9.40 4.76 13.69
CA TYR A 158 9.60 3.39 13.26
C TYR A 158 8.26 2.71 13.07
N PHE A 159 8.17 1.94 12.01
CA PHE A 159 7.09 1.00 11.77
C PHE A 159 7.67 -0.41 11.75
N SER A 160 7.11 -1.34 12.52
CA SER A 160 7.54 -2.74 12.51
C SER A 160 6.35 -3.65 12.28
N ILE A 161 6.55 -4.71 11.50
CA ILE A 161 5.53 -5.72 11.21
C ILE A 161 5.93 -7.04 11.89
N GLY A 162 4.93 -7.77 12.36
CA GLY A 162 5.10 -9.08 12.98
C GLY A 162 5.43 -9.04 14.46
N GLY A 163 5.71 -7.88 15.05
CA GLY A 163 6.05 -7.78 16.47
C GLY A 163 6.70 -6.46 16.86
N THR A 164 7.55 -6.51 17.88
CA THR A 164 8.38 -5.38 18.33
C THR A 164 9.86 -5.71 18.13
N PRO A 165 10.67 -4.79 17.57
CA PRO A 165 12.06 -5.07 17.24
C PRO A 165 12.96 -5.23 18.47
N PHE A 166 12.53 -4.77 19.66
CA PHE A 166 13.33 -4.74 20.88
C PHE A 166 13.80 -6.12 21.37
N SER A 167 13.19 -7.21 20.90
CA SER A 167 13.56 -8.57 21.33
C SER A 167 14.25 -9.38 20.23
N TYR A 168 13.90 -9.19 18.95
CA TYR A 168 14.42 -9.99 17.82
C TYR A 168 14.36 -9.20 16.49
N PRO A 169 15.32 -8.30 16.22
CA PRO A 169 15.27 -7.40 15.05
C PRO A 169 15.30 -8.13 13.70
N GLU A 170 15.96 -9.29 13.61
CA GLU A 170 15.99 -10.11 12.39
C GLU A 170 14.64 -10.79 12.08
N ARG A 171 13.75 -10.90 13.07
CA ARG A 171 12.43 -11.56 12.91
C ARG A 171 11.29 -10.58 12.64
N PHE A 172 11.50 -9.31 12.90
CA PHE A 172 10.47 -8.27 12.83
C PHE A 172 11.00 -7.10 12.00
N PRO A 173 10.76 -7.09 10.68
CA PRO A 173 11.31 -6.06 9.83
C PRO A 173 10.81 -4.68 10.30
N THR A 174 11.73 -3.72 10.35
CA THR A 174 11.51 -2.38 10.89
C THR A 174 11.89 -1.34 9.86
N TYR A 175 10.99 -0.40 9.64
CA TYR A 175 11.03 0.57 8.56
C TYR A 175 11.03 1.98 9.13
N ARG A 176 11.84 2.86 8.53
CA ARG A 176 11.74 4.31 8.69
C ARG A 176 11.24 4.86 7.37
N ASN A 177 10.29 5.79 7.40
CA ASN A 177 9.61 6.31 6.21
C ASN A 177 9.04 5.16 5.36
N VAL A 178 7.85 4.67 5.71
CA VAL A 178 7.29 3.44 5.14
C VAL A 178 7.14 3.57 3.62
N GLN A 179 7.96 2.79 2.92
CA GLN A 179 8.00 2.72 1.46
C GLN A 179 7.60 1.33 1.01
N PHE A 180 6.99 1.28 -0.17
CA PHE A 180 6.42 0.10 -0.78
C PHE A 180 7.05 -0.05 -2.14
N TRP A 181 7.39 -1.27 -2.51
CA TRP A 181 7.91 -1.59 -3.83
C TRP A 181 7.01 -2.57 -4.54
#